data_AF-A0A835C4V2-F1
#
_entry.id   AF-A0A835C4V2-F1
#
_cell.length_a   1.000
_cell.length_b   1.000
_cell.length_c   1.000
_cell.angle_alpha   90.00
_cell.angle_beta   90.00
_cell.angle_gamma   90.00
#
_symmetry.space_group_name_H-M   'P 1'
#
loop_
_entity.id
_entity.type
_entity.pdbx_description
1 polymer ?
#
loop_
_entity_poly.entity_id
_entity_poly.type
_entity_poly.pdbx_seq_one_letter_code
_entity_poly.pdbx_strand_id
1 'polypeptide(L)'
;MHTADFVVLCIGRFSGIPNIPTFPKGKGPEAFDGQVIHSMEYAKMGTTKAKEMIRGKRVTVVGYLKSALDIAAECAERWAFSKFAESYYSIPMKKYDMVPNHSLFDALAACLIAITPKDHYKRECIHPKIPQFAVIGYSESIANLYTSDIRAKWLAHFMDGCFRLPNVTAMQKDVLEWEKYMKRYSGQYFRRSGIAILHTWYNDQLCRDMGCNPRRKKGFFKELFEVYGPGDYVDLLPKKE
;
A
#
# COMPACT_ATOMS: atom_id res chain seq x y z
N MET A 1 19.78 28.19 -4.18
CA MET A 1 19.99 26.79 -3.77
C MET A 1 19.56 26.69 -2.32
N HIS A 2 18.65 25.77 -1.98
CA HIS A 2 18.22 25.56 -0.59
C HIS A 2 19.00 24.40 0.02
N THR A 3 19.42 24.54 1.27
CA THR A 3 20.13 23.50 2.04
C THR A 3 19.25 23.08 3.21
N ALA A 4 19.20 21.78 3.50
CA ALA A 4 18.46 21.21 4.61
C ALA A 4 19.28 20.08 5.25
N ASP A 5 19.22 19.97 6.58
CA ASP A 5 19.94 18.94 7.35
C ASP A 5 19.27 17.56 7.27
N PHE A 6 17.97 17.54 6.97
CA PHE A 6 17.18 16.33 6.87
C PHE A 6 16.10 16.47 5.80
N VAL A 7 15.84 15.39 5.04
CA VAL A 7 14.80 15.36 4.00
C VAL A 7 13.80 14.24 4.31
N VAL A 8 12.51 14.60 4.35
CA VAL A 8 11.41 13.64 4.48
C VAL A 8 10.58 13.67 3.20
N LEU A 9 10.52 12.53 2.50
CA LEU A 9 9.76 12.36 1.27
C LEU A 9 8.36 11.79 1.56
N CYS A 10 7.32 12.58 1.29
CA CYS A 10 5.91 12.24 1.57
C CYS A 10 5.02 12.24 0.30
N ILE A 11 5.57 11.90 -0.87
CA ILE A 11 4.85 11.99 -2.16
C ILE A 11 3.80 10.89 -2.37
N GLY A 12 3.75 9.92 -1.46
CA GLY A 12 2.90 8.75 -1.57
C GLY A 12 3.30 7.83 -2.73
N ARG A 13 2.58 6.73 -2.84
CA ARG A 13 2.88 5.66 -3.79
C ARG A 13 2.07 5.70 -5.08
N PHE A 14 0.82 6.15 -4.99
CA PHE A 14 -0.17 6.11 -6.07
C PHE A 14 -0.27 7.42 -6.85
N SER A 15 0.85 8.13 -6.98
CA SER A 15 0.91 9.46 -7.58
C SER A 15 1.83 9.47 -8.80
N GLY A 16 1.52 10.34 -9.76
CA GLY A 16 2.41 10.66 -10.89
C GLY A 16 2.34 9.73 -12.09
N ILE A 17 2.48 8.41 -11.92
CA ILE A 17 2.70 7.47 -13.04
C ILE A 17 1.74 6.28 -12.97
N PRO A 18 0.87 6.07 -13.98
CA PRO A 18 0.00 4.89 -14.03
C PRO A 18 0.82 3.62 -14.31
N ASN A 19 0.46 2.52 -13.65
CA ASN A 19 1.09 1.22 -13.89
C ASN A 19 0.34 0.48 -15.00
N ILE A 20 0.81 0.65 -16.24
CA ILE A 20 0.21 0.02 -17.42
C ILE A 20 1.01 -1.24 -17.78
N PRO A 21 0.37 -2.43 -17.89
CA PRO A 21 1.06 -3.64 -18.29
C PRO A 21 1.58 -3.54 -19.74
N THR A 22 2.70 -4.19 -20.01
CA THR A 22 3.26 -4.30 -21.36
C THR A 22 2.54 -5.39 -22.14
N PHE A 23 2.10 -5.07 -23.35
CA PHE A 23 1.42 -6.02 -24.24
C PHE A 23 2.31 -6.38 -25.43
N PRO A 24 2.20 -7.61 -25.98
CA PRO A 24 2.76 -7.94 -27.28
C PRO A 24 2.21 -7.00 -28.37
N LYS A 25 2.97 -6.80 -29.44
CA LYS A 25 2.57 -5.93 -30.56
C LYS A 25 1.20 -6.36 -31.13
N GLY A 26 0.25 -5.43 -31.17
CA GLY A 26 -1.09 -5.67 -31.71
C GLY A 26 -2.02 -6.44 -30.76
N LYS A 27 -1.66 -6.54 -29.48
CA LYS A 27 -2.47 -7.17 -28.42
C LYS A 27 -2.74 -6.25 -27.23
N GLY A 28 -2.30 -5.00 -27.30
CA GLY A 28 -2.57 -3.99 -26.28
C GLY A 28 -3.80 -3.13 -26.58
N PRO A 29 -3.89 -1.94 -25.98
CA PRO A 29 -4.96 -0.97 -26.24
C PRO A 29 -5.14 -0.65 -27.72
N GLU A 30 -4.09 -0.74 -28.53
CA GLU A 30 -4.11 -0.51 -29.98
C GLU A 30 -4.97 -1.51 -30.77
N ALA A 31 -5.26 -2.68 -30.19
CA ALA A 31 -6.12 -3.69 -30.82
C ALA A 31 -7.62 -3.43 -30.57
N PHE A 32 -7.96 -2.42 -29.77
CA PHE A 32 -9.32 -2.13 -29.37
C PHE A 32 -9.79 -0.82 -30.00
N ASP A 33 -10.87 -0.89 -30.80
CA ASP A 33 -11.44 0.29 -31.47
C ASP A 33 -12.15 1.27 -30.52
N GLY A 34 -12.30 0.90 -29.25
CA GLY A 34 -12.90 1.74 -28.21
C GLY A 34 -11.88 2.55 -27.43
N GLN A 35 -12.38 3.41 -26.54
CA GLN A 35 -11.53 4.22 -25.67
C GLN A 35 -10.98 3.37 -24.51
N VAL A 36 -9.66 3.44 -24.30
CA VAL A 36 -8.96 2.86 -23.14
C VAL A 36 -8.37 4.00 -22.30
N ILE A 37 -8.66 4.01 -21.01
CA ILE A 37 -8.13 4.98 -20.04
C ILE A 37 -7.70 4.27 -18.76
N HIS A 38 -6.73 4.83 -18.05
CA HIS A 38 -6.33 4.33 -16.73
C HIS A 38 -7.27 4.85 -15.63
N SER A 39 -7.39 4.11 -14.53
CA SER A 39 -8.22 4.52 -13.37
C SER A 39 -7.84 5.90 -12.80
N MET A 40 -6.57 6.28 -12.90
CA MET A 40 -6.09 7.63 -12.50
C MET A 40 -6.68 8.74 -13.37
N GLU A 41 -6.85 8.51 -14.67
CA GLU A 41 -7.46 9.48 -15.58
C GLU A 41 -8.97 9.55 -15.34
N TYR A 42 -9.59 8.39 -15.11
CA TYR A 42 -10.97 8.28 -14.67
C TYR A 42 -11.24 9.02 -13.35
N ALA A 43 -10.34 8.94 -12.38
CA ALA A 43 -10.48 9.68 -11.12
C ALA A 43 -10.30 11.20 -11.33
N LYS A 44 -9.37 11.61 -12.20
CA LYS A 44 -9.06 13.03 -12.47
C LYS A 44 -10.17 13.80 -13.18
N MET A 45 -11.02 13.13 -13.99
CA MET A 45 -12.07 13.84 -14.74
C MET A 45 -13.22 14.37 -13.87
N GLY A 46 -13.37 13.87 -12.64
CA GLY A 46 -14.44 14.23 -11.72
C GLY A 46 -15.77 13.54 -12.03
N THR A 47 -16.64 13.47 -11.02
CA THR A 47 -17.85 12.63 -11.02
C THR A 47 -18.80 12.92 -12.18
N THR A 48 -18.99 14.19 -12.56
CA THR A 48 -19.92 14.56 -13.64
C THR A 48 -19.44 14.05 -15.00
N LYS A 49 -18.17 14.30 -15.35
CA LYS A 49 -17.59 13.86 -16.63
C LYS A 49 -17.45 12.34 -16.70
N ALA A 50 -17.11 11.70 -15.58
CA ALA A 50 -17.08 10.24 -15.47
C ALA A 50 -18.45 9.63 -15.78
N LYS A 51 -19.50 10.18 -15.17
CA LYS A 51 -20.90 9.78 -15.40
C LYS A 51 -21.36 9.95 -16.85
N GLU A 52 -20.92 11.01 -17.53
CA GLU A 52 -21.20 11.23 -18.95
C GLU A 52 -20.42 10.26 -19.83
N MET A 53 -19.13 10.05 -19.53
CA MET A 53 -18.26 9.15 -20.28
C MET A 53 -18.82 7.72 -20.32
N ILE A 54 -19.36 7.22 -19.22
CA ILE A 54 -19.90 5.85 -19.12
C ILE A 54 -21.35 5.72 -19.59
N ARG A 55 -22.08 6.83 -19.79
CA ARG A 55 -23.53 6.82 -20.06
C ARG A 55 -23.84 6.10 -21.38
N GLY A 56 -24.66 5.05 -21.30
CA GLY A 56 -25.11 4.29 -22.47
C GLY A 56 -24.01 3.46 -23.14
N LYS A 57 -22.83 3.32 -22.52
CA LYS A 57 -21.70 2.56 -23.07
C LYS A 57 -21.55 1.20 -22.42
N ARG A 58 -20.98 0.26 -23.17
CA ARG A 58 -20.48 -1.02 -22.64
C ARG A 58 -19.08 -0.78 -22.11
N VAL A 59 -18.91 -0.92 -20.79
CA VAL A 59 -17.65 -0.66 -20.10
C VAL A 59 -17.04 -1.99 -19.65
N THR A 60 -15.74 -2.17 -19.87
CA THR A 60 -14.96 -3.27 -19.30
C THR A 60 -13.92 -2.69 -18.36
N VAL A 61 -13.89 -3.16 -17.11
CA VAL A 61 -12.90 -2.76 -16.13
C VAL A 61 -11.85 -3.85 -16.01
N VAL A 62 -10.58 -3.49 -16.21
CA VAL A 62 -9.44 -4.41 -16.11
C VAL A 62 -8.67 -4.13 -14.82
N GLY A 63 -8.65 -5.10 -13.92
CA GLY A 63 -8.04 -4.98 -12.59
C GLY A 63 -8.95 -5.54 -11.51
N TYR A 64 -8.39 -5.80 -10.33
CA TYR A 64 -9.10 -6.50 -9.27
C TYR A 64 -8.69 -5.99 -7.88
N LEU A 65 -8.86 -4.69 -7.67
CA LEU A 65 -8.48 -3.95 -6.46
C LEU A 65 -9.49 -2.81 -6.23
N LYS A 66 -9.28 -2.02 -5.17
CA LYS A 66 -10.22 -0.96 -4.73
C LYS A 66 -10.74 -0.09 -5.88
N SER A 67 -9.85 0.52 -6.66
CA SER A 67 -10.25 1.36 -7.79
C SER A 67 -11.06 0.61 -8.86
N ALA A 68 -10.71 -0.63 -9.17
CA ALA A 68 -11.45 -1.41 -10.17
C ALA A 68 -12.86 -1.77 -9.67
N LEU A 69 -12.98 -2.13 -8.38
CA LEU A 69 -14.28 -2.44 -7.76
C LEU A 69 -15.16 -1.19 -7.66
N ASP A 70 -14.60 -0.04 -7.27
CA ASP A 70 -15.34 1.23 -7.18
C ASP A 70 -15.84 1.69 -8.55
N ILE A 71 -14.98 1.65 -9.58
CA ILE A 71 -15.36 2.00 -10.95
C ILE A 71 -16.40 1.01 -11.49
N ALA A 72 -16.23 -0.29 -11.23
CA ALA A 72 -17.20 -1.30 -11.63
C ALA A 72 -18.54 -1.09 -10.94
N ALA A 73 -18.56 -0.74 -9.65
CA ALA A 73 -19.77 -0.40 -8.92
C ALA A 73 -20.46 0.85 -9.50
N GLU A 74 -19.70 1.92 -9.78
CA GLU A 74 -20.25 3.13 -10.41
C GLU A 74 -20.84 2.85 -11.80
N CYS A 75 -20.22 1.93 -12.56
CA CYS A 75 -20.75 1.46 -13.84
C CYS A 75 -22.02 0.59 -13.65
N ALA A 76 -22.05 -0.24 -12.62
CA ALA A 76 -23.12 -1.21 -12.34
C ALA A 76 -24.35 -0.61 -11.66
N GLU A 77 -24.25 0.48 -10.90
CA GLU A 77 -25.43 1.19 -10.35
C GLU A 77 -26.42 1.65 -11.44
N ARG A 78 -26.00 1.63 -12.72
CA ARG A 78 -26.84 1.91 -13.89
C ARG A 78 -27.36 0.67 -14.62
N TRP A 79 -26.89 -0.52 -14.26
CA TRP A 79 -27.31 -1.83 -14.78
C TRP A 79 -27.66 -2.74 -13.60
N ALA A 80 -28.96 -2.85 -13.29
CA ALA A 80 -29.50 -3.60 -12.16
C ALA A 80 -28.72 -4.89 -11.81
N PHE A 81 -28.23 -4.93 -10.56
CA PHE A 81 -27.50 -6.00 -9.84
C PHE A 81 -27.36 -7.40 -10.48
N SER A 82 -26.13 -7.96 -10.45
CA SER A 82 -25.91 -9.40 -10.18
C SER A 82 -24.42 -9.84 -10.09
N LYS A 83 -24.03 -10.27 -8.88
CA LYS A 83 -23.22 -11.47 -8.50
C LYS A 83 -21.69 -11.56 -8.71
N PHE A 84 -21.05 -11.96 -7.60
CA PHE A 84 -19.68 -12.46 -7.34
C PHE A 84 -18.58 -12.20 -8.39
N ALA A 85 -17.66 -11.30 -8.01
CA ALA A 85 -16.59 -10.74 -8.83
C ALA A 85 -15.52 -11.72 -9.34
N GLU A 86 -15.39 -12.94 -8.82
CA GLU A 86 -14.43 -13.91 -9.41
C GLU A 86 -15.01 -14.60 -10.66
N SER A 87 -16.32 -14.87 -10.67
CA SER A 87 -16.96 -15.67 -11.72
C SER A 87 -17.30 -14.88 -12.98
N TYR A 88 -17.61 -13.57 -12.85
CA TYR A 88 -18.15 -12.78 -13.94
C TYR A 88 -17.06 -12.21 -14.87
N TYR A 89 -15.89 -11.86 -14.34
CA TYR A 89 -14.77 -11.32 -15.12
C TYR A 89 -13.96 -12.41 -15.84
N SER A 90 -13.89 -13.61 -15.27
CA SER A 90 -13.18 -14.73 -15.89
C SER A 90 -13.85 -15.18 -17.19
N ILE A 91 -15.15 -14.95 -17.41
CA ILE A 91 -15.84 -15.35 -18.65
C ILE A 91 -15.38 -14.54 -19.88
N PRO A 92 -15.44 -13.19 -19.90
CA PRO A 92 -14.90 -12.40 -21.00
C PRO A 92 -13.37 -12.46 -21.08
N MET A 93 -12.65 -12.57 -19.96
CA MET A 93 -11.19 -12.73 -19.97
C MET A 93 -10.74 -14.09 -20.51
N LYS A 94 -11.50 -15.19 -20.29
CA LYS A 94 -11.24 -16.51 -20.91
C LYS A 94 -11.23 -16.43 -22.43
N LYS A 95 -12.12 -15.62 -23.01
CA LYS A 95 -12.22 -15.45 -24.47
C LYS A 95 -10.91 -14.89 -25.07
N TYR A 96 -10.18 -14.09 -24.30
CA TYR A 96 -8.94 -13.44 -24.72
C TYR A 96 -7.69 -13.97 -24.00
N ASP A 97 -7.80 -15.09 -23.29
CA ASP A 97 -6.70 -15.72 -22.52
C ASP A 97 -6.06 -14.78 -21.47
N MET A 98 -6.89 -13.97 -20.80
CA MET A 98 -6.46 -12.95 -19.84
C MET A 98 -6.82 -13.30 -18.38
N VAL A 99 -7.18 -14.56 -18.09
CA VAL A 99 -7.53 -14.96 -16.71
C VAL A 99 -6.27 -15.03 -15.85
N PRO A 100 -6.22 -14.37 -14.68
CA PRO A 100 -5.10 -14.51 -13.77
C PRO A 100 -4.97 -15.96 -13.26
N ASN A 101 -3.74 -16.48 -13.22
CA ASN A 101 -3.44 -17.85 -12.72
C ASN A 101 -3.45 -17.95 -11.16
N HIS A 102 -4.19 -17.11 -10.45
CA HIS A 102 -4.26 -17.10 -8.98
C HIS A 102 -5.64 -16.71 -8.45
N SER A 103 -5.94 -17.10 -7.21
CA SER A 103 -7.22 -16.79 -6.53
C SER A 103 -7.25 -15.37 -5.93
N LEU A 104 -8.45 -14.87 -5.64
CA LEU A 104 -8.69 -13.63 -4.88
C LEU A 104 -7.89 -13.58 -3.58
N PHE A 105 -7.84 -14.70 -2.84
CA PHE A 105 -7.12 -14.78 -1.59
C PHE A 105 -5.61 -14.60 -1.80
N ASP A 106 -5.07 -15.21 -2.85
CA ASP A 106 -3.64 -15.07 -3.20
C ASP A 106 -3.31 -13.63 -3.59
N ALA A 107 -4.21 -12.94 -4.30
CA ALA A 107 -3.99 -11.54 -4.68
C ALA A 107 -3.95 -10.58 -3.48
N LEU A 108 -4.83 -10.79 -2.51
CA LEU A 108 -4.89 -10.02 -1.26
C LEU A 108 -3.72 -10.36 -0.33
N ALA A 109 -3.41 -11.65 -0.18
CA ALA A 109 -2.31 -12.13 0.66
C ALA A 109 -0.93 -11.78 0.10
N ALA A 110 -0.81 -11.69 -1.23
CA ALA A 110 0.45 -11.35 -1.87
C ALA A 110 0.83 -9.86 -1.84
N CYS A 111 -0.07 -8.99 -1.33
CA CYS A 111 0.15 -7.54 -1.36
C CYS A 111 0.64 -7.07 -2.73
N LEU A 112 -0.01 -7.52 -3.81
CA LEU A 112 0.40 -7.32 -5.21
C LEU A 112 0.62 -5.85 -5.63
N ILE A 113 0.29 -4.91 -4.74
CA ILE A 113 0.40 -3.47 -4.93
C ILE A 113 1.62 -2.87 -4.23
N ALA A 114 2.29 -3.56 -3.31
CA ALA A 114 3.46 -3.01 -2.65
C ALA A 114 4.69 -3.10 -3.58
N ILE A 115 5.32 -1.97 -3.89
CA ILE A 115 6.56 -1.83 -4.71
C ILE A 115 7.53 -0.91 -3.97
N THR A 116 8.15 -1.33 -2.87
CA THR A 116 9.32 -0.62 -2.28
C THR A 116 10.53 -0.66 -3.23
N PRO A 117 11.39 0.38 -3.29
CA PRO A 117 12.66 0.29 -4.00
C PRO A 117 13.44 -0.96 -3.55
N LYS A 118 14.26 -1.54 -4.45
CA LYS A 118 15.13 -2.69 -4.11
C LYS A 118 16.07 -2.37 -2.94
N ASP A 119 16.35 -1.09 -2.72
CA ASP A 119 17.08 -0.61 -1.56
C ASP A 119 16.11 -0.47 -0.38
N HIS A 120 16.23 -1.47 0.46
CA HIS A 120 15.44 -1.77 1.63
C HIS A 120 15.62 -0.74 2.76
N TYR A 121 14.52 -0.15 3.23
CA TYR A 121 14.51 0.85 4.31
C TYR A 121 14.22 0.19 5.66
N LYS A 122 14.93 0.58 6.73
CA LYS A 122 14.59 0.18 8.10
C LYS A 122 13.22 0.74 8.46
N ARG A 123 12.33 -0.15 8.90
CA ARG A 123 10.90 0.13 9.14
C ARG A 123 10.20 0.76 7.93
N GLU A 124 10.71 0.50 6.73
CA GLU A 124 10.23 1.11 5.48
C GLU A 124 10.31 2.66 5.48
N CYS A 125 11.08 3.26 6.40
CA CYS A 125 11.21 4.70 6.60
C CYS A 125 12.60 5.24 6.24
N ILE A 126 13.69 4.68 6.80
CA ILE A 126 15.04 5.25 6.65
C ILE A 126 15.96 4.32 5.88
N HIS A 127 16.70 4.88 4.93
CA HIS A 127 17.66 4.12 4.14
C HIS A 127 18.93 3.81 4.95
N PRO A 128 19.43 2.55 5.00
CA PRO A 128 20.57 2.17 5.83
C PRO A 128 21.85 2.99 5.61
N LYS A 129 22.08 3.46 4.38
CA LYS A 129 23.27 4.24 4.02
C LYS A 129 23.06 5.76 4.04
N ILE A 130 21.82 6.23 4.17
CA ILE A 130 21.49 7.66 4.07
C ILE A 130 20.53 8.01 5.22
N PRO A 131 21.03 8.09 6.47
CA PRO A 131 20.17 8.30 7.64
C PRO A 131 19.51 9.69 7.67
N GLN A 132 20.02 10.66 6.91
CA GLN A 132 19.45 12.01 6.76
C GLN A 132 18.27 12.08 5.76
N PHE A 133 17.87 10.94 5.21
CA PHE A 133 16.77 10.81 4.26
C PHE A 133 15.75 9.77 4.75
N ALA A 134 14.51 10.21 4.90
CA ALA A 134 13.40 9.34 5.26
C ALA A 134 12.27 9.42 4.22
N VAL A 135 11.50 8.33 4.13
CA VAL A 135 10.30 8.22 3.29
C VAL A 135 9.13 7.87 4.18
N ILE A 136 8.04 8.63 4.11
CA ILE A 136 6.78 8.34 4.82
C ILE A 136 5.63 8.23 3.80
N GLY A 137 4.73 7.28 4.02
CA GLY A 137 3.54 7.10 3.19
C GLY A 137 3.78 6.30 1.89
N TYR A 138 4.96 5.69 1.74
CA TYR A 138 5.29 4.87 0.58
C TYR A 138 4.93 3.37 0.76
N SER A 139 5.09 2.82 1.97
CA SER A 139 4.67 1.44 2.27
C SER A 139 3.19 1.37 2.61
N GLU A 140 2.51 0.39 2.04
CA GLU A 140 1.07 0.16 2.16
C GLU A 140 0.71 -0.71 3.37
N SER A 141 -0.47 -0.42 3.91
CA SER A 141 -1.11 -1.21 4.94
C SER A 141 -2.64 -1.10 4.80
N ILE A 142 -3.40 -1.83 5.62
CA ILE A 142 -4.87 -1.71 5.67
C ILE A 142 -5.33 -0.26 5.95
N ALA A 143 -4.57 0.50 6.75
CA ALA A 143 -4.91 1.84 7.20
C ALA A 143 -3.69 2.75 7.10
N ASN A 144 -3.43 3.30 5.90
CA ASN A 144 -2.22 4.06 5.59
C ASN A 144 -2.05 5.33 6.45
N LEU A 145 -3.15 6.03 6.76
CA LEU A 145 -3.09 7.24 7.59
C LEU A 145 -2.60 6.90 9.00
N TYR A 146 -3.14 5.84 9.59
CA TYR A 146 -2.74 5.35 10.90
C TYR A 146 -1.27 4.93 10.94
N THR A 147 -0.80 4.16 9.95
CA THR A 147 0.61 3.76 9.86
C THR A 147 1.55 4.96 9.63
N SER A 148 1.13 5.94 8.84
CA SER A 148 1.94 7.13 8.56
C SER A 148 2.07 8.03 9.79
N ASP A 149 1.00 8.16 10.60
CA ASP A 149 1.02 8.92 11.86
C ASP A 149 2.06 8.36 12.84
N ILE A 150 2.03 7.06 13.14
CA ILE A 150 2.99 6.45 14.06
C ILE A 150 4.42 6.46 13.50
N ARG A 151 4.60 6.32 12.18
CA ARG A 151 5.92 6.46 11.54
C ARG A 151 6.47 7.88 11.65
N ALA A 152 5.61 8.90 11.53
CA ALA A 152 6.02 10.28 11.73
C ALA A 152 6.45 10.53 13.18
N LYS A 153 5.74 9.97 14.16
CA LYS A 153 6.14 10.01 15.58
C LYS A 153 7.48 9.30 15.80
N TRP A 154 7.65 8.09 15.27
CA TRP A 154 8.91 7.36 15.32
C TRP A 154 10.08 8.13 14.69
N LEU A 155 9.84 8.78 13.55
CA LEU A 155 10.85 9.61 12.90
C LEU A 155 11.18 10.85 13.73
N ALA A 156 10.19 11.48 14.37
CA ALA A 156 10.42 12.61 15.28
C ALA A 156 11.32 12.20 16.46
N HIS A 157 11.07 11.05 17.09
CA HIS A 157 11.95 10.51 18.13
C HIS A 157 13.38 10.25 17.64
N PHE A 158 13.54 9.78 16.40
CA PHE A 158 14.87 9.60 15.81
C PHE A 158 15.57 10.94 15.61
N MET A 159 14.86 11.94 15.08
CA MET A 159 15.40 13.29 14.83
C MET A 159 15.75 14.02 16.12
N ASP A 160 14.99 13.81 17.20
CA ASP A 160 15.27 14.33 18.55
C ASP A 160 16.41 13.58 19.25
N GLY A 161 16.95 12.51 18.63
CA GLY A 161 18.04 11.72 19.19
C GLY A 161 17.63 10.77 20.34
N CYS A 162 16.33 10.55 20.56
CA CYS A 162 15.79 9.66 21.59
C CYS A 162 16.27 8.21 21.42
N PHE A 163 16.57 7.80 20.19
CA PHE A 163 17.20 6.51 19.90
C PHE A 163 18.15 6.61 18.70
N ARG A 164 19.05 5.62 18.58
CA ARG A 164 19.98 5.50 17.46
C ARG A 164 19.61 4.34 16.56
N LEU A 165 19.78 4.52 15.26
CA LEU A 165 19.63 3.41 14.32
C LEU A 165 20.72 2.36 14.54
N PRO A 166 20.42 1.07 14.33
CA PRO A 166 21.44 0.04 14.25
C PRO A 166 22.45 0.34 13.15
N ASN A 167 23.60 -0.34 13.16
CA ASN A 167 24.55 -0.22 12.06
C ASN A 167 23.96 -0.73 10.73
N VAL A 168 24.58 -0.32 9.62
CA VAL A 168 24.12 -0.62 8.25
C VAL A 168 23.90 -2.12 8.02
N THR A 169 24.84 -2.96 8.48
CA THR A 169 24.75 -4.41 8.32
C THR A 169 23.54 -5.00 9.06
N ALA A 170 23.27 -4.53 10.28
CA ALA A 170 22.12 -4.96 11.06
C ALA A 170 20.80 -4.51 10.42
N MET A 171 20.72 -3.27 9.91
CA MET A 171 19.55 -2.80 9.17
C MET A 171 19.32 -3.61 7.89
N GLN A 172 20.38 -3.91 7.12
CA GLN A 172 20.26 -4.72 5.91
C GLN A 172 19.80 -6.15 6.22
N LYS A 173 20.33 -6.76 7.29
CA LYS A 173 19.89 -8.09 7.74
C LYS A 173 18.41 -8.10 8.13
N ASP A 174 17.96 -7.11 8.90
CA ASP A 174 16.56 -6.94 9.31
C ASP A 174 15.63 -6.86 8.09
N VAL A 175 16.01 -6.10 7.07
CA VAL A 175 15.13 -6.01 5.89
C VAL A 175 15.16 -7.27 5.03
N LEU A 176 16.30 -7.96 4.91
CA LEU A 176 16.35 -9.27 4.24
C LEU A 176 15.48 -10.31 4.96
N GLU A 177 15.44 -10.27 6.30
CA GLU A 177 14.57 -11.14 7.09
C GLU A 177 13.09 -10.82 6.86
N TRP A 178 12.73 -9.54 6.83
CA TRP A 178 11.39 -9.08 6.47
C TRP A 178 10.99 -9.53 5.06
N GLU A 179 11.89 -9.40 4.08
CA GLU A 179 11.64 -9.82 2.71
C GLU A 179 11.42 -11.33 2.63
N LYS A 180 12.25 -12.12 3.32
CA LYS A 180 12.09 -13.58 3.42
C LYS A 180 10.76 -13.97 4.06
N TYR A 181 10.37 -13.27 5.13
CA TYR A 181 9.08 -13.48 5.79
C TYR A 181 7.92 -13.21 4.81
N MET A 182 7.91 -12.06 4.15
CA MET A 182 6.83 -11.71 3.24
C MET A 182 6.76 -12.66 2.02
N LYS A 183 7.91 -13.04 1.46
CA LYS A 183 7.97 -14.04 0.37
C LYS A 183 7.35 -15.39 0.76
N ARG A 184 7.45 -15.81 2.03
CA ARG A 184 6.86 -17.07 2.50
C ARG A 184 5.34 -17.10 2.33
N TYR A 185 4.68 -15.98 2.58
CA TYR A 185 3.21 -15.90 2.53
C TYR A 185 2.68 -15.43 1.17
N SER A 186 3.47 -14.64 0.45
CA SER A 186 3.07 -14.06 -0.85
C SER A 186 3.51 -14.89 -2.06
N GLY A 187 4.40 -15.87 -1.88
CA GLY A 187 4.84 -16.78 -2.95
C GLY A 187 5.43 -16.06 -4.17
N GLN A 188 5.15 -16.57 -5.37
CA GLN A 188 5.59 -15.99 -6.65
C GLN A 188 4.91 -14.65 -6.99
N TYR A 189 3.87 -14.29 -6.26
CA TYR A 189 3.11 -13.04 -6.40
C TYR A 189 3.67 -11.91 -5.53
N PHE A 190 4.71 -12.20 -4.73
CA PHE A 190 5.45 -11.19 -3.98
C PHE A 190 6.13 -10.21 -4.96
N ARG A 191 5.52 -9.04 -5.16
CA ARG A 191 6.11 -7.99 -5.99
C ARG A 191 7.06 -7.08 -5.23
N ARG A 192 6.88 -6.87 -3.91
CA ARG A 192 7.77 -6.15 -2.95
C ARG A 192 7.04 -5.92 -1.60
N SER A 193 7.73 -5.36 -0.59
CA SER A 193 7.29 -5.31 0.82
C SER A 193 6.25 -4.23 1.16
N GLY A 194 5.24 -4.60 1.96
CA GLY A 194 4.34 -3.72 2.70
C GLY A 194 3.97 -4.35 4.04
N ILE A 195 3.35 -3.60 4.96
CA ILE A 195 3.02 -4.09 6.33
C ILE A 195 1.79 -5.00 6.34
N ALA A 196 0.91 -4.85 5.35
CA ALA A 196 -0.26 -5.72 5.17
C ALA A 196 -1.12 -5.84 6.46
N ILE A 197 -1.40 -7.07 6.88
CA ILE A 197 -2.17 -7.43 8.09
C ILE A 197 -1.36 -7.34 9.39
N LEU A 198 -0.05 -7.07 9.34
CA LEU A 198 0.86 -7.13 10.50
C LEU A 198 1.03 -5.79 11.23
N HIS A 199 -0.01 -4.96 11.19
CA HIS A 199 -0.01 -3.63 11.80
C HIS A 199 0.37 -3.61 13.27
N THR A 200 -0.25 -4.46 14.09
CA THR A 200 0.00 -4.49 15.53
C THR A 200 1.46 -4.84 15.81
N TRP A 201 1.97 -5.90 15.18
CA TRP A 201 3.38 -6.29 15.33
C TRP A 201 4.33 -5.19 14.86
N TYR A 202 4.04 -4.54 13.73
CA TYR A 202 4.86 -3.46 13.21
C TYR A 202 4.87 -2.24 14.15
N ASN A 203 3.72 -1.86 14.70
CA ASN A 203 3.61 -0.76 15.65
C ASN A 203 4.32 -1.07 16.97
N ASP A 204 4.25 -2.32 17.44
CA ASP A 204 5.04 -2.77 18.60
C ASP A 204 6.54 -2.56 18.37
N GLN A 205 7.02 -2.83 17.16
CA GLN A 205 8.42 -2.64 16.81
C GLN A 205 8.81 -1.16 16.85
N LEU A 206 7.96 -0.26 16.34
CA LEU A 206 8.19 1.19 16.44
C LEU A 206 8.20 1.64 17.91
N CYS A 207 7.26 1.17 18.72
CA CYS A 207 7.24 1.45 20.16
C CYS A 207 8.53 1.00 20.84
N ARG A 208 9.00 -0.22 20.55
CA ARG A 208 10.27 -0.75 21.10
C ARG A 208 11.47 0.09 20.67
N ASP A 209 11.54 0.50 19.41
CA ASP A 209 12.62 1.36 18.90
C ASP A 209 12.63 2.72 19.64
N MET A 210 11.46 3.29 19.95
CA MET A 210 11.29 4.53 20.74
C MET A 210 11.45 4.32 22.26
N GLY A 211 11.71 3.10 22.75
CA GLY A 211 11.75 2.79 24.18
C GLY A 211 10.40 2.87 24.90
N CYS A 212 9.29 2.87 24.15
CA CYS A 212 7.93 2.92 24.66
C CYS A 212 7.33 1.52 24.84
N ASN A 213 6.43 1.36 25.81
CA ASN A 213 5.70 0.11 25.99
C ASN A 213 4.81 -0.16 24.76
N PRO A 214 4.96 -1.30 24.06
CA PRO A 214 4.10 -1.65 22.93
C PRO A 214 2.66 -1.97 23.36
N ARG A 215 2.43 -2.42 24.60
CA ARG A 215 1.08 -2.64 25.12
C ARG A 215 0.43 -1.32 25.46
N ARG A 216 -0.60 -0.94 24.71
CA ARG A 216 -1.23 0.37 24.82
C ARG A 216 -2.58 0.34 25.52
N LYS A 217 -3.17 -0.84 25.75
CA LYS A 217 -4.44 -0.96 26.46
C LYS A 217 -4.20 -1.22 27.94
N LYS A 218 -5.08 -0.67 28.78
CA LYS A 218 -5.02 -0.87 30.22
C LYS A 218 -5.71 -2.19 30.60
N GLY A 219 -4.91 -3.20 30.94
CA GLY A 219 -5.39 -4.48 31.46
C GLY A 219 -5.38 -5.61 30.43
N PHE A 220 -5.25 -6.84 30.92
CA PHE A 220 -5.01 -8.04 30.12
C PHE A 220 -6.10 -8.32 29.07
N PHE A 221 -7.36 -8.27 29.47
CA PHE A 221 -8.47 -8.56 28.55
C PHE A 221 -8.60 -7.51 27.44
N LYS A 222 -8.41 -6.22 27.77
CA LYS A 222 -8.47 -5.16 26.76
C LYS A 222 -7.35 -5.29 25.74
N GLU A 223 -6.15 -5.62 26.21
CA GLU A 223 -4.98 -5.86 25.37
C GLU A 223 -5.17 -7.01 24.38
N LEU A 224 -5.96 -8.03 24.74
CA LEU A 224 -6.21 -9.20 23.89
C LEU A 224 -7.39 -9.02 22.93
N PHE A 225 -8.45 -8.30 23.36
CA PHE A 225 -9.73 -8.28 22.65
C PHE A 225 -10.14 -6.92 22.08
N GLU A 226 -9.62 -5.79 22.60
CA GLU A 226 -9.93 -4.49 22.02
C GLU A 226 -9.09 -4.22 20.76
N VAL A 227 -9.71 -3.57 19.79
CA VAL A 227 -9.03 -3.17 18.56
C VAL A 227 -8.06 -2.02 18.86
N TYR A 228 -6.86 -2.15 18.32
CA TYR A 228 -5.84 -1.12 18.30
C TYR A 228 -6.18 -0.03 17.27
N GLY A 229 -6.12 1.23 17.70
CA GLY A 229 -6.40 2.38 16.85
C GLY A 229 -5.48 3.57 17.11
N PRO A 230 -5.60 4.65 16.33
CA PRO A 230 -4.75 5.84 16.46
C PRO A 230 -4.76 6.47 17.86
N GLY A 231 -5.90 6.41 18.56
CA GLY A 231 -6.07 6.94 19.91
C GLY A 231 -5.16 6.30 20.96
N ASP A 232 -4.71 5.06 20.73
CA ASP A 232 -3.84 4.32 21.66
C ASP A 232 -2.36 4.78 21.62
N TYR A 233 -2.03 5.66 20.69
CA TYR A 233 -0.67 6.11 20.39
C TYR A 233 -0.52 7.63 20.43
N VAL A 234 -1.45 8.35 21.08
CA VAL A 234 -1.45 9.82 21.16
C VAL A 234 -0.28 10.36 21.99
N ASP A 235 0.10 9.61 23.03
CA ASP A 235 1.15 9.94 24.00
C ASP A 235 2.58 9.58 23.52
N LEU A 236 2.73 9.09 22.29
CA LEU A 236 4.04 8.78 21.69
C LEU A 236 4.81 10.01 21.19
N LEU A 237 4.36 11.24 21.45
CA LEU A 237 5.16 12.41 21.09
C LEU A 237 6.39 12.52 22.00
N PRO A 238 7.55 12.97 21.47
CA PRO A 238 8.70 13.28 22.30
C PRO A 238 8.31 14.26 23.41
N LYS A 239 8.75 14.00 24.64
CA LYS A 239 8.55 14.95 25.73
C LYS A 239 9.43 16.15 25.44
N LYS A 240 8.83 17.33 25.28
CA LYS A 240 9.59 18.58 25.27
C LYS A 240 10.19 18.76 26.66
N GLU A 241 11.52 18.81 26.75
CA GLU A 241 12.23 19.38 27.90
C GLU A 241 12.02 20.89 27.96
#